data_AF-A0A942UBX6-F1
#
_entry.id   AF-A0A942UBX6-F1
#
_cell.length_a   1.000
_cell.length_b   1.000
_cell.length_c   1.000
_cell.angle_alpha   90.00
_cell.angle_beta   90.00
_cell.angle_gamma   90.00
#
_symmetry.space_group_name_H-M   'P 1'
#
loop_
_entity.id
_entity.type
_entity.pdbx_description
1 polymer ?
#
loop_
_entity_poly.entity_id
_entity_poly.type
_entity_poly.pdbx_seq_one_letter_code
_entity_poly.pdbx_strand_id
1 'polypeptide(L)' 'MDKITCIAYLLYNSSKNQDIREKAIQLLNGDVSIRDLKRNVSIQAHLVLAESTLKKNNLDKNLVQQFAEEFLSVEV' A
#
# COMPACT_ATOMS: atom_id res chain seq x y z
N MET A 1 -5.62 9.96 -7.59
CA MET A 1 -5.07 8.69 -7.08
C MET A 1 -6.11 8.01 -6.21
N ASP A 2 -6.37 6.74 -6.46
CA ASP A 2 -7.40 5.96 -5.76
C ASP A 2 -6.95 5.57 -4.35
N LYS A 3 -7.91 5.09 -3.55
CA LYS A 3 -7.69 4.71 -2.16
C LYS A 3 -6.71 3.54 -2.00
N ILE A 4 -6.72 2.57 -2.92
CA ILE A 4 -5.88 1.36 -2.82
C ILE A 4 -4.43 1.75 -3.03
N THR A 5 -4.14 2.51 -4.08
CA THR A 5 -2.79 3.03 -4.37
C THR A 5 -2.22 3.81 -3.19
N CYS A 6 -3.03 4.68 -2.56
CA CYS A 6 -2.61 5.40 -1.35
C CYS A 6 -2.29 4.47 -0.16
N ILE A 7 -3.10 3.42 0.06
CA ILE A 7 -2.88 2.45 1.14
C ILE A 7 -1.62 1.61 0.86
N ALA A 8 -1.43 1.17 -0.39
CA ALA A 8 -0.25 0.45 -0.83
C ALA A 8 1.03 1.27 -0.57
N TYR A 9 1.06 2.53 -1.01
CA TYR A 9 2.18 3.43 -0.73
C TYR A 9 2.46 3.57 0.78
N LEU A 10 1.41 3.79 1.59
CA LEU A 10 1.56 3.93 3.03
C LEU A 10 2.10 2.65 3.69
N LEU A 11 1.62 1.48 3.26
CA LEU A 11 2.15 0.19 3.72
C LEU A 11 3.63 0.04 3.37
N TYR A 12 3.99 0.28 2.10
CA TYR A 12 5.36 0.18 1.60
C TYR A 12 6.33 1.08 2.37
N ASN A 13 5.92 2.31 2.64
CA ASN A 13 6.77 3.29 3.33
C ASN A 13 6.76 3.14 4.87
N SER A 14 5.76 2.46 5.44
CA SER A 14 5.64 2.28 6.89
C SER A 14 6.64 1.27 7.47
N SER A 15 7.27 0.45 6.64
CA SER A 15 8.16 -0.62 7.08
C SER A 15 9.34 -0.85 6.12
N LYS A 16 10.46 -1.29 6.70
CA LYS A 16 11.61 -1.82 5.93
C LYS A 16 11.54 -3.34 5.75
N ASN A 17 10.55 -4.00 6.35
CA ASN A 17 10.35 -5.44 6.18
C ASN A 17 9.96 -5.74 4.73
N GLN A 18 10.72 -6.62 4.10
CA GLN A 18 10.53 -7.00 2.70
C GLN A 18 9.15 -7.63 2.45
N ASP A 19 8.64 -8.47 3.35
CA ASP A 19 7.31 -9.09 3.20
C ASP A 19 6.20 -8.04 3.14
N ILE A 20 6.27 -7.02 3.99
CA ILE A 20 5.29 -5.92 3.99
C ILE A 20 5.36 -5.11 2.70
N ARG A 21 6.57 -4.86 2.20
CA ARG A 21 6.79 -4.12 0.95
C ARG A 21 6.28 -4.89 -0.27
N GLU A 22 6.59 -6.17 -0.35
CA GLU A 22 6.08 -7.05 -1.41
C GLU A 22 4.55 -7.10 -1.37
N LYS A 23 3.96 -7.20 -0.19
CA LYS A 23 2.50 -7.22 -0.03
C LYS A 23 1.84 -5.89 -0.38
N ALA A 24 2.53 -4.78 -0.17
CA ALA A 24 2.09 -3.47 -0.63
C ALA A 24 2.11 -3.36 -2.16
N ILE A 25 3.14 -3.89 -2.81
CA ILE A 25 3.23 -3.93 -4.28
C ILE A 25 2.17 -4.87 -4.86
N GLN A 26 1.96 -6.05 -4.27
CA GLN A 26 0.88 -6.97 -4.63
C GLN A 26 -0.51 -6.30 -4.48
N LEU A 27 -0.70 -5.47 -3.45
CA LEU A 27 -1.94 -4.70 -3.28
C LEU A 27 -2.13 -3.65 -4.37
N LEU A 28 -1.05 -2.95 -4.77
CA LEU A 28 -1.05 -1.98 -5.84
C LEU A 28 -1.46 -2.62 -7.18
N ASN A 29 -0.87 -3.77 -7.49
CA ASN A 29 -1.11 -4.51 -8.73
C ASN A 29 -2.43 -5.31 -8.73
N GLY A 30 -3.11 -5.40 -7.58
CA GLY A 30 -4.37 -6.13 -7.45
C GLY A 30 -4.23 -7.63 -7.23
N ASP A 31 -3.01 -8.14 -7.03
CA ASP A 31 -2.71 -9.55 -6.72
C ASP A 31 -3.29 -9.99 -5.37
N VAL A 32 -3.40 -9.05 -4.43
CA VAL A 32 -4.05 -9.27 -3.13
C VAL A 32 -5.03 -8.15 -2.83
N SER A 33 -6.15 -8.49 -2.18
CA SER A 33 -7.11 -7.49 -1.73
C SER A 33 -6.81 -7.00 -0.31
N ILE A 34 -7.36 -5.84 0.06
CA ILE A 34 -7.36 -5.37 1.46
C ILE A 34 -7.96 -6.42 2.41
N ARG A 35 -8.97 -7.19 1.96
CA ARG A 35 -9.59 -8.23 2.79
C ARG A 35 -8.63 -9.37 3.08
N ASP A 36 -7.79 -9.74 2.11
CA ASP A 36 -6.77 -10.77 2.29
C ASP A 36 -5.69 -10.31 3.26
N LEU A 37 -5.21 -9.07 3.08
CA LEU A 37 -4.22 -8.47 3.98
C LEU A 37 -4.72 -8.30 5.41
N LYS A 38 -6.02 -8.03 5.63
CA LYS A 38 -6.61 -7.94 6.99
C LYS A 38 -6.59 -9.27 7.74
N ARG A 39 -6.56 -10.40 7.03
CA ARG A 39 -6.46 -11.74 7.63
C ARG A 39 -5.02 -12.10 7.98
N ASN A 40 -4.03 -11.39 7.43
CA ASN A 40 -2.63 -11.61 7.73
C ASN A 40 -2.21 -10.84 9.00
N VAL A 41 -1.97 -11.59 10.08
CA VAL A 41 -1.65 -11.04 11.42
C VAL A 41 -0.40 -10.16 11.39
N SER A 42 0.61 -10.50 10.58
CA SER A 42 1.85 -9.71 10.50
C SER A 42 1.69 -8.38 9.78
N ILE A 43 0.62 -8.19 8.98
CA ILE A 43 0.38 -6.99 8.17
C ILE A 43 -0.78 -6.16 8.73
N GLN A 44 -1.70 -6.78 9.48
CA GLN A 44 -2.91 -6.16 9.98
C GLN A 44 -2.65 -4.84 10.72
N ALA A 45 -1.64 -4.80 11.60
CA ALA A 45 -1.30 -3.59 12.35
C ALA A 45 -0.84 -2.45 11.42
N HIS A 46 0.02 -2.75 10.44
CA HIS A 46 0.49 -1.79 9.45
C HIS A 46 -0.64 -1.28 8.56
N LEU A 47 -1.57 -2.17 8.18
CA LEU A 47 -2.73 -1.82 7.36
C LEU A 47 -3.69 -0.88 8.10
N VAL A 48 -3.95 -1.13 9.38
CA VAL A 48 -4.79 -0.24 10.23
C VAL A 48 -4.15 1.14 10.37
N LEU A 49 -2.82 1.20 10.54
CA LEU A 49 -2.08 2.46 10.58
C LEU A 49 -2.16 3.21 9.24
N ALA A 50 -2.01 2.51 8.12
CA ALA A 50 -2.14 3.09 6.78
C ALA A 50 -3.55 3.67 6.54
N GLU A 51 -4.60 2.91 6.87
CA GLU A 51 -5.99 3.38 6.76
C GLU A 51 -6.24 4.63 7.64
N SER A 52 -5.66 4.66 8.83
CA SER A 52 -5.79 5.78 9.77
C SER A 52 -5.05 7.03 9.28
N THR A 53 -3.86 6.87 8.73
CA THR A 53 -3.07 7.96 8.13
C THR A 53 -3.77 8.54 6.91
N LEU A 54 -4.36 7.70 6.06
CA LEU A 54 -5.13 8.15 4.90
C LEU A 54 -6.36 8.97 5.32
N LYS A 55 -7.07 8.58 6.39
CA LYS A 55 -8.21 9.35 6.93
C LYS A 55 -7.80 10.74 7.43
N LYS A 56 -6.57 10.91 7.92
CA LYS A 56 -6.03 12.21 8.33
C LYS A 56 -5.64 13.10 7.14
N ASN A 57 -5.75 12.58 5.92
CA ASN A 57 -5.51 13.27 4.64
C ASN A 57 -4.13 13.94 4.52
N ASN A 58 -3.13 13.44 5.26
CA ASN A 58 -1.77 13.97 5.27
C ASN A 58 -0.87 13.12 4.36
N LEU A 59 -1.15 13.16 3.06
CA LEU A 59 -0.47 12.33 2.07
C LEU A 59 -0.07 13.16 0.85
N ASP A 60 1.22 13.19 0.55
CA ASP A 60 1.74 13.83 -0.65
C ASP A 60 1.41 12.97 -1.88
N LYS A 61 0.48 13.46 -2.70
CA LYS A 61 0.00 12.76 -3.89
C LYS A 61 1.10 12.56 -4.94
N ASN A 62 2.13 13.41 -4.98
CA ASN A 62 3.24 13.26 -5.91
C ASN A 62 4.08 12.03 -5.56
N LEU A 63 4.32 11.79 -4.27
CA LEU A 63 5.05 10.59 -3.82
C LEU A 63 4.27 9.31 -4.08
N VAL A 64 2.95 9.35 -3.88
CA VAL A 64 2.09 8.20 -4.20
C VAL A 64 2.10 7.94 -5.71
N GLN A 65 2.15 8.99 -6.53
CA GLN A 65 2.26 8.87 -7.98
C GLN A 65 3.58 8.25 -8.42
N GLN A 66 4.71 8.72 -7.90
CA GLN A 66 6.01 8.13 -8.19
C GLN A 66 6.07 6.65 -7.80
N PHE A 67 5.50 6.30 -6.64
CA PHE A 67 5.38 4.90 -6.22
C PHE A 67 4.56 4.06 -7.20
N ALA A 68 3.42 4.58 -7.67
CA ALA A 68 2.62 3.87 -8.66
C ALA A 68 3.38 3.71 -9.98
N GLU A 69 4.07 4.76 -10.45
CA GLU A 69 4.87 4.70 -11.67
C GLU A 69 6.05 3.71 -11.57
N GLU A 70 6.63 3.55 -10.38
CA GLU A 70 7.75 2.64 -10.13
C GLU A 70 7.32 1.16 -10.04
N PHE A 71 6.17 0.87 -9.42
CA PHE A 71 5.80 -0.50 -9.03
C PHE A 71 4.53 -1.04 -9.68
N LEU A 72 3.75 -0.20 -10.37
CA LEU A 72 2.58 -0.68 -11.11
C LEU A 72 3.07 -1.38 -12.37
N SER A 73 2.87 -2.69 -12.41
CA SER A 73 3.19 -3.50 -13.59
C SER A 73 2.18 -3.19 -14.69
N VAL A 74 2.61 -2.46 -15.71
CA VAL A 74 1.85 -2.35 -16.96
C VAL A 74 2.19 -3.59 -17.79
N GLU A 75 1.26 -4.52 -17.94
CA GLU A 75 1.40 -5.59 -18.94
C GLU A 75 1.56 -4.94 -20.32
N VAL A 76 2.68 -5.23 -20.99
CA VAL A 76 3.04 -4.72 -22.33
C VAL A 76 2.51 -5.67 -23.41
#